data_AF-A0AA42YAT5-F1
#
_entry.id   AF-A0AA42YAT5-F1
#
_cell.length_a   1.000
_cell.length_b   1.000
_cell.length_c   1.000
_cell.angle_alpha   90.00
_cell.angle_beta   90.00
_cell.angle_gamma   90.00
#
_symmetry.space_group_name_H-M   'P 1'
#
loop_
_entity.id
_entity.type
_entity.pdbx_description
1 polymer ?
#
loop_
_entity_poly.entity_id
_entity_poly.type
_entity_poly.pdbx_seq_one_letter_code
_entity_poly.pdbx_strand_id
1 'polypeptide(L)'
;MPSRTRKPKRSARSGPARPVQKSRGAKYVYRFDEIRLAERAAGSWDGVRALLGGKGANLAEMTKLKVPVPPGFVVTTAACNAFLAAKSRFPKGLWEEVLE
;
A
#
# COMPACT_ATOMS: atom_id res chain seq x y z
N MET A 1 12.80 9.76 -55.56
CA MET A 1 11.97 9.07 -54.55
C MET A 1 12.83 8.12 -53.74
N PRO A 2 13.22 8.45 -52.50
CA PRO A 2 13.95 7.54 -51.63
C PRO A 2 13.00 6.79 -50.69
N SER A 3 12.92 5.49 -50.93
CA SER A 3 12.67 4.39 -49.99
C SER A 3 12.73 4.75 -48.49
N ARG A 4 11.56 4.83 -47.83
CA ARG A 4 11.46 4.79 -46.36
C ARG A 4 11.13 3.38 -45.91
N THR A 5 12.16 2.71 -45.42
CA THR A 5 12.14 1.41 -44.75
C THR A 5 11.30 1.44 -43.47
N ARG A 6 10.45 0.41 -43.30
CA ARG A 6 9.73 0.11 -42.06
C ARG A 6 10.73 -0.24 -40.95
N LYS A 7 10.73 0.52 -39.84
CA LYS A 7 11.42 0.12 -38.60
C LYS A 7 10.50 -0.75 -37.72
N PRO A 8 10.98 -1.88 -37.20
CA PRO A 8 10.17 -2.80 -36.40
C PRO A 8 10.10 -2.41 -34.91
N LYS A 9 9.05 -2.94 -34.26
CA LYS A 9 8.63 -2.86 -32.86
C LYS A 9 9.77 -2.85 -31.83
N ARG A 10 9.81 -1.83 -30.97
CA ARG A 10 10.48 -1.92 -29.65
C ARG A 10 9.49 -2.49 -28.64
N SER A 11 9.62 -3.79 -28.40
CA SER A 11 9.07 -4.48 -27.23
C SER A 11 9.70 -3.87 -25.97
N ALA A 12 8.89 -3.13 -25.21
CA ALA A 12 9.27 -2.65 -23.89
C ALA A 12 9.26 -3.87 -22.95
N ARG A 13 10.47 -4.25 -22.56
CA ARG A 13 10.78 -5.36 -21.67
C ARG A 13 9.93 -5.29 -20.40
N SER A 14 9.15 -6.32 -20.16
CA SER A 14 8.64 -6.70 -18.85
C SER A 14 9.84 -7.01 -17.95
N GLY A 15 10.31 -5.99 -17.24
CA GLY A 15 11.27 -6.17 -16.15
C GLY A 15 10.60 -6.99 -15.02
N PRO A 16 11.33 -7.91 -14.37
CA PRO A 16 10.78 -8.65 -13.26
C PRO A 16 10.43 -7.67 -12.14
N ALA A 17 9.18 -7.73 -11.67
CA ALA A 17 8.74 -7.02 -10.48
C ALA A 17 9.75 -7.32 -9.37
N ARG A 18 10.39 -6.26 -8.86
CA ARG A 18 11.32 -6.34 -7.73
C ARG A 18 10.64 -7.17 -6.63
N PRO A 19 11.29 -8.23 -6.11
CA PRO A 19 10.70 -9.02 -5.06
C PRO A 19 10.47 -8.10 -3.86
N VAL A 20 9.20 -7.88 -3.52
CA VAL A 20 8.80 -7.14 -2.34
C VAL A 20 9.34 -7.93 -1.15
N GLN A 21 10.42 -7.41 -0.56
CA GLN A 21 11.10 -8.02 0.56
C GLN A 21 10.08 -8.22 1.69
N LYS A 22 9.85 -9.48 2.04
CA LYS A 22 8.99 -9.91 3.14
C LYS A 22 9.65 -9.48 4.45
N SER A 23 9.35 -8.29 4.93
CA SER A 23 9.67 -7.89 6.31
C SER A 23 8.77 -8.69 7.25
N ARG A 24 9.38 -9.16 8.35
CA ARG A 24 8.78 -10.04 9.35
C ARG A 24 7.42 -9.49 9.80
N GLY A 25 6.34 -10.24 9.58
CA GLY A 25 4.99 -9.91 10.06
C GLY A 25 4.47 -8.56 9.52
N ALA A 26 4.36 -8.41 8.21
CA ALA A 26 3.80 -7.19 7.62
C ALA A 26 2.32 -7.04 7.98
N LYS A 27 2.04 -6.20 8.98
CA LYS A 27 0.67 -5.79 9.35
C LYS A 27 0.09 -4.97 8.20
N TYR A 28 -1.03 -5.43 7.68
CA TYR A 28 -1.73 -4.83 6.55
C TYR A 28 -2.87 -3.91 6.97
N VAL A 29 -3.40 -4.06 8.19
CA VAL A 29 -4.50 -3.28 8.73
C VAL A 29 -4.00 -2.37 9.84
N TYR A 30 -4.36 -1.09 9.79
CA TYR A 30 -4.07 -0.13 10.86
C TYR A 30 -5.37 0.54 11.29
N ARG A 31 -5.66 0.53 12.59
CA ARG A 31 -6.78 1.31 13.12
C ARG A 31 -6.42 2.80 13.23
N PHE A 32 -7.43 3.66 13.26
CA PHE A 32 -7.20 5.12 13.32
C PHE A 32 -6.47 5.57 14.61
N ASP A 33 -6.63 4.83 15.70
CA ASP A 33 -5.94 5.01 16.98
C ASP A 33 -4.50 4.47 16.97
N GLU A 34 -4.16 3.61 16.00
CA GLU A 34 -2.84 2.99 15.84
C GLU A 34 -1.88 3.78 14.94
N ILE A 35 -2.15 5.07 14.67
CA ILE A 35 -1.33 5.91 13.79
C ILE A 35 0.16 5.96 14.19
N ARG A 36 0.45 5.87 15.49
CA ARG A 36 1.83 5.82 16.01
C ARG A 36 2.58 4.56 15.54
N LEU A 37 1.88 3.45 15.33
CA LEU A 37 2.47 2.23 14.78
C LEU A 37 2.76 2.40 13.28
N ALA A 38 1.85 3.04 12.54
CA ALA A 38 2.06 3.38 11.14
C ALA A 38 3.25 4.35 10.95
N GLU A 39 3.38 5.37 11.82
CA GLU A 39 4.52 6.28 11.84
C GLU A 39 5.85 5.54 12.09
N ARG A 40 5.87 4.58 13.02
CA ARG A 40 7.05 3.73 13.26
C ARG A 40 7.38 2.81 12.08
N ALA A 41 6.36 2.25 11.43
CA ALA A 41 6.53 1.37 10.28
C ALA A 41 7.03 2.13 9.04
N ALA A 42 6.56 3.37 8.84
CA ALA A 42 6.89 4.19 7.68
C ALA A 42 8.11 5.09 7.88
N GLY A 43 8.45 5.46 9.12
CA GLY A 43 9.59 6.32 9.48
C GLY A 43 9.41 7.81 9.17
N SER A 44 8.49 8.19 8.28
CA SER A 44 8.18 9.58 7.92
C SER A 44 6.69 9.79 7.66
N TRP A 45 6.23 11.04 7.73
CA TRP A 45 4.82 11.38 7.47
C TRP A 45 4.42 11.13 6.00
N ASP A 46 5.31 11.43 5.05
CA ASP A 46 5.12 11.07 3.64
C ASP A 46 5.00 9.55 3.45
N GLY A 47 5.78 8.78 4.20
CA GLY A 47 5.68 7.31 4.21
C GLY A 47 4.33 6.83 4.76
N VAL A 48 3.81 7.46 5.82
CA VAL A 48 2.47 7.13 6.35
C VAL A 48 1.38 7.43 5.33
N ARG A 49 1.46 8.58 4.65
CA ARG A 49 0.54 8.92 3.56
C ARG A 49 0.64 7.96 2.39
N ALA A 50 1.84 7.47 2.05
CA ALA A 50 2.03 6.46 1.03
C ALA A 50 1.49 5.08 1.46
N LEU A 51 1.57 4.75 2.76
CA LEU A 51 1.15 3.45 3.31
C LEU A 51 -0.36 3.36 3.57
N LEU A 52 -0.95 4.38 4.19
CA LEU A 52 -2.39 4.44 4.55
C LEU A 52 -3.25 5.15 3.48
N GLY A 53 -2.60 5.84 2.54
CA GLY A 53 -3.28 6.75 1.61
C GLY A 53 -3.60 8.10 2.27
N GLY A 54 -3.82 9.13 1.44
CA GLY A 54 -4.05 10.50 1.94
C GLY A 54 -5.30 10.65 2.83
N LYS A 55 -6.38 9.93 2.55
CA LYS A 55 -7.61 9.95 3.37
C LYS A 55 -7.42 9.21 4.69
N GLY A 56 -6.82 8.01 4.64
CA GLY A 56 -6.55 7.20 5.83
C GLY A 56 -5.59 7.89 6.78
N ALA A 57 -4.52 8.49 6.25
CA ALA A 57 -3.58 9.29 7.04
C ALA A 57 -4.25 10.50 7.70
N ASN A 58 -5.12 11.23 6.98
CA ASN A 58 -5.81 12.39 7.54
C ASN A 58 -6.82 12.01 8.64
N LEU A 59 -7.58 10.92 8.47
CA LEU A 59 -8.51 10.43 9.50
C LEU A 59 -7.76 9.97 10.76
N ALA A 60 -6.63 9.30 10.58
CA ALA A 60 -5.77 8.87 11.67
C ALA A 60 -5.11 10.07 12.39
N GLU A 61 -4.74 11.12 11.64
CA GLU A 61 -4.26 12.39 12.20
C GLU A 61 -5.35 13.12 13.00
N MET A 62 -6.57 13.19 12.48
CA MET A 62 -7.71 13.77 13.20
C MET A 62 -8.00 13.02 14.51
N THR A 63 -7.90 11.69 14.49
CA THR A 63 -8.05 10.85 15.69
C THR A 63 -6.93 11.13 16.69
N LYS A 64 -5.69 11.31 16.24
CA LYS A 64 -4.53 11.73 17.07
C LYS A 64 -4.74 13.11 17.71
N LEU A 65 -5.40 14.02 16.99
CA LEU A 65 -5.74 15.38 17.44
C LEU A 65 -6.96 15.40 18.39
N LYS A 66 -7.46 14.24 18.82
CA LYS A 66 -8.62 14.08 19.71
C LYS A 66 -9.94 14.61 19.13
N VAL A 67 -10.03 14.71 17.80
CA VAL A 67 -11.31 14.95 17.13
C VAL A 67 -12.14 13.67 17.28
N PRO A 68 -13.45 13.75 17.60
CA PRO A 68 -14.31 12.58 17.69
C PRO A 68 -14.56 11.98 16.30
N VAL A 69 -13.63 11.14 15.86
CA VAL A 69 -13.75 10.35 14.63
C VAL A 69 -14.32 8.98 15.00
N PRO A 70 -15.32 8.46 14.26
CA PRO A 70 -15.82 7.10 14.47
C PRO A 70 -14.68 6.06 14.41
N PRO A 71 -14.71 5.03 15.26
CA PRO A 71 -13.70 3.98 15.25
C PRO A 71 -13.71 3.27 13.89
N GLY A 72 -12.52 2.98 13.38
CA GLY A 72 -12.36 2.36 12.07
C GLY A 72 -10.91 1.99 11.79
N PHE A 73 -10.70 1.41 10.62
CA PHE A 73 -9.41 0.92 10.19
C PHE A 73 -9.14 1.26 8.72
N VAL A 74 -7.87 1.20 8.36
CA VAL A 74 -7.35 1.43 7.02
C VAL A 74 -6.57 0.19 6.60
N VAL A 75 -6.92 -0.33 5.45
CA VAL A 75 -6.12 -1.34 4.76
C VAL A 75 -5.04 -0.63 3.96
N THR A 76 -3.78 -1.01 4.22
CA THR A 76 -2.62 -0.35 3.59
C THR A 76 -2.57 -0.52 2.08
N THR A 77 -1.86 0.40 1.42
CA THR A 77 -1.48 0.28 0.02
C THR A 77 -0.60 -0.95 -0.25
N ALA A 78 0.19 -1.38 0.75
CA ALA A 78 0.96 -2.62 0.69
C ALA A 78 0.06 -3.86 0.54
N ALA A 79 -1.08 -3.89 1.24
CA ALA A 79 -2.06 -4.97 1.10
C ALA A 79 -2.67 -5.02 -0.31
N CYS A 80 -2.98 -3.84 -0.88
CA CYS A 80 -3.48 -3.73 -2.25
C CYS A 80 -2.45 -4.26 -3.26
N ASN A 81 -1.18 -3.88 -3.13
CA ASN A 81 -0.10 -4.37 -3.98
C ASN A 81 0.07 -5.90 -3.87
N ALA A 82 -0.02 -6.44 -2.66
CA ALA A 82 0.04 -7.88 -2.42
C ALA A 82 -1.14 -8.63 -3.06
N PHE A 83 -2.35 -8.08 -2.96
CA PHE A 83 -3.54 -8.62 -3.61
C PHE A 83 -3.42 -8.65 -5.15
N LEU A 84 -2.92 -7.56 -5.74
CA LEU A 84 -2.68 -7.48 -7.18
C LEU A 84 -1.60 -8.49 -7.63
N ALA A 85 -0.50 -8.59 -6.88
CA ALA A 85 0.57 -9.57 -7.15
C ALA A 85 0.09 -11.02 -7.02
N ALA A 86 -0.85 -11.28 -6.12
CA ALA A 86 -1.44 -12.59 -5.87
C ALA A 86 -2.57 -12.95 -6.86
N LYS A 87 -2.77 -12.17 -7.94
CA LYS A 87 -3.83 -12.36 -8.95
C LYS A 87 -5.23 -12.34 -8.34
N SER A 88 -5.53 -11.27 -7.60
CA SER A 88 -6.83 -11.06 -6.92
C SER A 88 -7.14 -12.08 -5.84
N ARG A 89 -6.10 -12.61 -5.19
CA ARG A 89 -6.23 -13.45 -3.99
C ARG A 89 -5.80 -12.63 -2.79
N PHE A 90 -6.55 -12.72 -1.70
CA PHE A 90 -6.17 -12.07 -0.46
C PHE A 90 -4.85 -12.67 0.07
N PRO A 91 -3.88 -11.83 0.46
CA PRO A 91 -2.68 -12.31 1.12
C PRO A 91 -3.06 -13.02 2.43
N LYS A 92 -2.35 -14.10 2.75
CA LYS A 92 -2.59 -14.88 3.98
C LYS A 92 -2.47 -13.98 5.20
N GLY A 93 -3.44 -14.02 6.11
CA GLY A 93 -3.46 -13.22 7.33
C GLY A 93 -4.21 -11.89 7.22
N LEU A 94 -4.47 -11.39 5.99
CA LEU A 94 -5.15 -10.10 5.83
C LEU A 94 -6.58 -10.13 6.36
N TRP A 95 -7.31 -11.23 6.13
CA TRP A 95 -8.70 -11.32 6.53
C TRP A 95 -8.82 -11.45 8.05
N GLU A 96 -7.89 -12.20 8.65
CA GLU A 96 -7.76 -12.35 10.09
C GLU A 96 -7.44 -10.99 10.75
N GLU A 97 -6.52 -10.21 10.19
CA GLU A 97 -6.20 -8.85 10.68
C GLU A 97 -7.35 -7.84 10.53
N VAL A 98 -8.30 -8.06 9.61
CA VAL A 98 -9.48 -7.19 9.43
C VAL A 98 -10.55 -7.49 10.47
N LEU A 99 -10.63 -8.73 10.93
CA LEU A 99 -11.66 -9.19 11.88
C LEU A 99 -11.25 -9.00 13.35
N GLU A 100 -9.99 -8.64 13.60
CA GLU A 100 -9.42 -8.35 14.93
C GLU A 100 -9.59 -6.87 15.33
#